data_AF-A0A182XM66-F1
#
_entry.id   AF-A0A182XM66-F1
#
_cell.length_a   1.000
_cell.length_b   1.000
_cell.length_c   1.000
_cell.angle_alpha   90.00
_cell.angle_beta   90.00
_cell.angle_gamma   90.00
#
_symmetry.space_group_name_H-M   'P 1'
#
loop_
_entity.id
_entity.type
_entity.pdbx_description
1 polymer ?
#
loop_
_entity_poly.entity_id
_entity_poly.type
_entity_poly.pdbx_seq_one_letter_code
_entity_poly.pdbx_strand_id
1 'polypeptide(L)'
;MPECISQTQKFEVPHCCQMEELIPRPIRTKCQEKAAIDHNPGFQAYDVVNCLAQCQLEELEVIDGEELHLEKLYPLTAKFPADYRHAVRQAIDECDAWLQGKKKERRRPDGTAQCPLIGMEVENCLHRTTFSNCPNSRWKASITCNKVRQGLPFC
;
A
#
# COMPACT_ATOMS: atom_id res chain seq x y z
N MET A 1 -30.41 -12.59 -11.38
CA MET A 1 -29.12 -12.59 -10.65
C MET A 1 -28.67 -11.15 -10.52
N PRO A 2 -28.22 -10.68 -9.34
CA PRO A 2 -27.67 -9.34 -9.21
C PRO A 2 -26.40 -9.20 -10.08
N GLU A 3 -26.15 -8.00 -10.59
CA GLU A 3 -24.91 -7.71 -11.32
C GLU A 3 -23.70 -7.80 -10.37
N CYS A 4 -22.63 -8.46 -10.81
CA CYS A 4 -21.39 -8.64 -10.05
C CYS A 4 -20.16 -8.66 -10.97
N ILE A 5 -18.96 -8.59 -10.37
CA ILE A 5 -17.67 -8.71 -11.04
C ILE A 5 -17.29 -10.20 -11.10
N SER A 6 -17.20 -10.76 -12.29
CA SER A 6 -16.91 -12.20 -12.46
C SER A 6 -15.45 -12.56 -12.16
N GLN A 7 -15.17 -13.86 -12.04
CA GLN A 7 -13.80 -14.37 -11.87
C GLN A 7 -12.86 -13.95 -13.00
N THR A 8 -13.33 -13.92 -14.25
CA THR A 8 -12.53 -13.48 -15.41
C THR A 8 -12.24 -11.98 -15.36
N GLN A 9 -13.13 -11.19 -14.75
CA GLN A 9 -12.96 -9.75 -14.57
C GLN A 9 -12.00 -9.39 -13.42
N LYS A 10 -11.80 -10.28 -12.43
CA LYS A 10 -10.93 -10.02 -11.27
C LYS A 10 -9.50 -9.60 -11.65
N PHE A 11 -8.96 -10.14 -12.73
CA PHE A 11 -7.60 -9.81 -13.19
C PHE A 11 -7.47 -8.38 -13.70
N GLU A 12 -8.56 -7.75 -14.15
CA GLU A 12 -8.52 -6.36 -14.63
C GLU A 12 -8.63 -5.34 -13.48
N VAL A 13 -9.20 -5.72 -12.32
CA VAL A 13 -9.47 -4.81 -11.20
C VAL A 13 -8.22 -4.04 -10.75
N PRO A 14 -7.05 -4.67 -10.52
CA PRO A 14 -5.84 -3.94 -10.13
C PRO A 14 -5.37 -2.91 -11.16
N HIS A 15 -5.80 -3.04 -12.42
CA HIS A 15 -5.43 -2.17 -13.53
C HIS A 15 -6.48 -1.10 -13.85
N CYS A 16 -7.53 -0.98 -13.03
CA CYS A 16 -8.56 0.04 -13.20
C CYS A 16 -8.08 1.45 -12.88
N CYS A 17 -7.06 1.58 -12.04
CA CYS A 17 -6.39 2.84 -11.78
C CYS A 17 -4.94 2.78 -12.28
N GLN A 18 -4.51 3.79 -13.04
CA GLN A 18 -3.10 3.99 -13.36
C GLN A 18 -2.35 4.56 -12.15
N MET A 19 -2.07 3.68 -11.19
CA MET A 19 -1.29 4.01 -10.00
C MET A 19 0.20 4.09 -10.32
N GLU A 20 0.89 5.00 -9.65
CA GLU A 20 2.34 5.13 -9.71
C GLU A 20 2.94 4.81 -8.34
N GLU A 21 4.18 4.30 -8.35
CA GLU A 21 4.88 3.94 -7.12
C GLU A 21 5.22 5.20 -6.30
N LEU A 22 4.78 5.23 -5.04
CA LEU A 22 5.12 6.31 -4.10
C LEU A 22 6.59 6.24 -3.69
N ILE A 23 7.01 5.07 -3.21
CA ILE A 23 8.37 4.80 -2.69
C ILE A 23 9.40 4.85 -3.84
N PRO A 24 10.46 5.67 -3.75
CA PRO A 24 11.50 5.76 -4.77
C PRO A 24 12.25 4.44 -5.01
N ARG A 25 12.59 4.19 -6.28
CA ARG A 25 13.32 2.98 -6.69
C ARG A 25 14.62 2.72 -5.90
N PRO A 26 15.49 3.71 -5.61
CA PRO A 26 16.72 3.46 -4.85
C PRO A 26 16.46 2.84 -3.47
N ILE A 27 15.41 3.29 -2.77
CA ILE A 27 15.02 2.76 -1.46
C ILE A 27 14.52 1.33 -1.59
N ARG A 28 13.67 1.06 -2.60
CA ARG A 28 13.18 -0.30 -2.85
C ARG A 28 14.32 -1.26 -3.16
N THR A 29 15.27 -0.86 -4.01
CA THR A 29 16.44 -1.67 -4.37
C THR A 29 17.31 -1.95 -3.14
N LYS A 30 17.60 -0.93 -2.32
CA LYS A 30 18.35 -1.10 -1.06
C LYS A 30 17.70 -2.14 -0.14
N CYS A 31 16.38 -2.07 0.03
CA CYS A 31 15.65 -3.02 0.88
C CYS A 31 15.56 -4.43 0.26
N GLN A 32 15.46 -4.54 -1.06
CA GLN A 32 15.52 -5.82 -1.78
C GLN A 32 16.87 -6.51 -1.60
N GLU A 33 17.97 -5.77 -1.70
CA GLU A 33 19.32 -6.28 -1.47
C GLU A 33 19.51 -6.74 -0.03
N LYS A 34 19.03 -5.96 0.95
CA LYS A 34 19.04 -6.34 2.37
C LYS A 34 18.27 -7.65 2.61
N ALA A 35 17.05 -7.74 2.09
CA ALA A 35 16.24 -8.95 2.21
C ALA A 35 16.92 -10.17 1.55
N ALA A 36 17.59 -9.98 0.41
CA ALA A 36 18.30 -11.08 -0.27
C ALA A 36 19.51 -11.61 0.52
N ILE A 37 20.17 -10.77 1.33
CA ILE A 37 21.28 -11.15 2.20
C ILE A 37 20.76 -11.88 3.44
N ASP A 38 19.74 -11.33 4.09
CA ASP A 38 19.27 -11.79 5.40
C ASP A 38 18.38 -13.04 5.32
N HIS A 39 17.82 -13.35 4.14
CA HIS A 39 16.71 -14.29 4.02
C HIS A 39 16.88 -15.36 2.92
N ASN A 40 18.12 -15.79 2.66
CA ASN A 40 18.40 -16.86 1.71
C ASN A 40 19.31 -17.94 2.35
N PRO A 41 18.99 -19.26 2.28
CA PRO A 41 17.81 -19.92 1.71
C PRO A 41 16.75 -20.35 2.75
N GLY A 42 15.47 -20.43 2.35
CA GLY A 42 14.38 -21.06 3.13
C GLY A 42 13.25 -20.13 3.64
N PHE A 43 13.23 -18.87 3.21
CA PHE A 43 12.28 -17.87 3.72
C PHE A 43 10.90 -17.95 3.08
N GLN A 44 9.84 -17.71 3.88
CA GLN A 44 8.47 -17.65 3.37
C GLN A 44 8.26 -16.34 2.60
N ALA A 45 7.62 -16.42 1.43
CA ALA A 45 7.39 -15.26 0.57
C ALA A 45 6.62 -14.12 1.28
N TYR A 46 5.71 -14.47 2.19
CA TYR A 46 4.96 -13.51 3.00
C TYR A 46 5.87 -12.69 3.92
N ASP A 47 6.82 -13.34 4.57
CA ASP A 47 7.75 -12.68 5.49
C ASP A 47 8.70 -11.75 4.71
N VAL A 48 9.12 -12.14 3.49
CA VAL A 48 9.90 -11.27 2.60
C VAL A 48 9.15 -9.96 2.35
N VAL A 49 7.86 -10.03 1.99
CA VAL A 49 7.06 -8.83 1.67
C VAL A 49 6.91 -7.92 2.89
N ASN A 50 6.69 -8.49 4.08
CA ASN A 50 6.60 -7.70 5.32
C ASN A 50 7.90 -6.98 5.64
N CYS A 51 9.03 -7.69 5.60
CA CYS A 51 10.34 -7.11 5.86
C CYS A 51 10.72 -6.04 4.83
N LEU A 52 10.34 -6.23 3.56
CA LEU A 52 10.55 -5.22 2.51
C LEU A 52 9.76 -3.94 2.80
N ALA A 53 8.47 -4.06 3.12
CA ALA A 53 7.63 -2.90 3.45
C ALA A 53 8.14 -2.18 4.70
N GLN A 54 8.51 -2.93 5.73
CA GLN A 54 9.10 -2.39 6.95
C GLN A 54 10.38 -1.60 6.64
N CYS A 55 11.34 -2.22 5.95
CA CYS A 55 12.61 -1.58 5.60
C CYS A 55 12.40 -0.29 4.80
N GLN A 56 11.50 -0.30 3.81
CA GLN A 56 11.27 0.88 2.97
C GLN A 56 10.74 2.08 3.76
N LEU A 57 9.88 1.80 4.75
CA LEU A 57 9.27 2.84 5.58
C LEU A 57 10.20 3.31 6.70
N GLU A 58 11.08 2.45 7.22
CA GLU A 58 12.19 2.85 8.11
C GLU A 58 13.20 3.74 7.39
N GLU A 59 13.60 3.38 6.16
CA GLU A 59 14.51 4.18 5.32
C GLU A 59 13.95 5.56 4.96
N LEU A 60 12.62 5.72 5.03
CA LEU A 60 11.91 6.99 4.83
C LEU A 60 11.56 7.70 6.14
N GLU A 61 11.95 7.16 7.29
CA GLU A 61 11.58 7.65 8.62
C GLU A 61 10.06 7.72 8.86
N VAL A 62 9.27 6.99 8.07
CA VAL A 62 7.82 6.85 8.28
C VAL A 62 7.56 5.96 9.50
N ILE A 63 8.43 4.98 9.72
CA ILE A 63 8.42 4.15 10.92
C ILE A 63 9.72 4.39 11.69
N ASP A 64 9.58 4.77 12.97
CA ASP A 64 10.68 4.87 13.91
C ASP A 64 10.31 4.10 15.19
N GLY A 65 10.77 2.85 15.28
CA GLY A 65 10.37 1.92 16.34
C GLY A 65 8.86 1.67 16.34
N GLU A 66 8.16 2.12 17.40
CA GLU A 66 6.69 2.02 17.52
C GLU A 66 5.95 3.26 16.99
N GLU A 67 6.68 4.29 16.57
CA GLU A 67 6.11 5.54 16.08
C GLU A 67 5.87 5.49 14.58
N LEU A 68 4.84 6.21 14.16
CA LEU A 68 4.36 6.27 12.80
C LEU A 68 4.17 7.73 12.40
N HIS A 69 4.85 8.12 11.33
CA HIS A 69 5.02 9.49 10.85
C HIS A 69 4.68 9.55 9.35
N LEU A 70 3.42 9.29 9.00
CA LEU A 70 2.96 9.17 7.60
C LEU A 70 3.14 10.47 6.80
N GLU A 71 3.17 11.62 7.47
CA GLU A 71 3.43 12.92 6.86
C GLU A 71 4.80 13.01 6.18
N LYS A 72 5.76 12.15 6.56
CA LYS A 72 7.07 12.02 5.90
C LYS A 72 6.96 11.60 4.43
N LEU A 73 5.81 11.07 4.00
CA LEU A 73 5.56 10.72 2.60
C LEU A 73 5.14 11.91 1.73
N TYR A 74 4.70 13.04 2.30
CA TYR A 74 4.23 14.18 1.50
C TYR A 74 5.23 14.71 0.48
N PRO A 75 6.55 14.84 0.77
CA PRO A 75 7.52 15.29 -0.22
C PRO A 75 7.59 14.38 -1.45
N LEU A 76 7.41 13.07 -1.27
CA LEU A 76 7.44 12.09 -2.36
C LEU A 76 6.27 12.26 -3.34
N THR A 77 5.18 12.89 -2.90
CA THR A 77 4.00 13.17 -3.75
C THR A 77 4.24 14.29 -4.76
N ALA A 78 5.30 15.09 -4.59
CA ALA A 78 5.55 16.28 -5.41
C ALA A 78 5.76 15.98 -6.91
N LYS A 79 6.25 14.76 -7.21
CA LYS A 79 6.47 14.26 -8.58
C LYS A 79 5.18 13.99 -9.36
N PHE A 80 4.05 13.83 -8.67
CA PHE A 80 2.78 13.46 -9.29
C PHE A 80 2.01 14.67 -9.85
N PRO A 81 1.22 14.49 -10.92
CA PRO A 81 0.22 15.46 -11.35
C PRO A 81 -0.74 15.84 -10.24
N ALA A 82 -1.32 17.04 -10.31
CA ALA A 82 -2.06 17.65 -9.19
C ALA A 82 -3.23 16.80 -8.67
N ASP A 83 -4.01 16.20 -9.57
CA ASP A 83 -5.16 15.34 -9.25
C ASP A 83 -4.74 14.04 -8.56
N TYR A 84 -3.72 13.36 -9.08
CA TYR A 84 -3.21 12.12 -8.49
C TYR A 84 -2.46 12.39 -7.18
N ARG A 85 -1.67 13.46 -7.11
CA ARG A 85 -1.05 13.94 -5.88
C ARG A 85 -2.09 14.17 -4.79
N HIS A 86 -3.23 14.77 -5.12
CA HIS A 86 -4.31 14.98 -4.16
C HIS A 86 -4.84 13.64 -3.63
N ALA A 87 -5.13 12.68 -4.51
CA ALA A 87 -5.59 11.34 -4.11
C ALA A 87 -4.58 10.61 -3.20
N VAL A 88 -3.28 10.69 -3.50
CA VAL A 88 -2.24 10.07 -2.67
C VAL A 88 -2.10 10.79 -1.32
N ARG A 89 -2.20 12.13 -1.28
CA ARG A 89 -2.16 12.89 -0.02
C ARG A 89 -3.37 12.58 0.87
N GLN A 90 -4.56 12.50 0.28
CA GLN A 90 -5.75 12.08 1.00
C GLN A 90 -5.59 10.65 1.56
N ALA A 91 -4.96 9.74 0.80
CA ALA A 91 -4.64 8.41 1.30
C ALA A 91 -3.67 8.44 2.49
N ILE A 92 -2.66 9.31 2.48
CA ILE A 92 -1.75 9.52 3.61
C ILE A 92 -2.55 9.96 4.85
N ASP A 93 -3.41 10.96 4.72
CA ASP A 93 -4.20 11.53 5.83
C ASP A 93 -5.16 10.49 6.44
N GLU A 94 -5.92 9.78 5.59
CA GLU A 94 -6.89 8.77 6.03
C GLU A 94 -6.19 7.57 6.68
N CYS A 95 -5.06 7.14 6.11
CA CYS A 95 -4.30 6.02 6.65
C CYS A 95 -3.63 6.37 7.97
N ASP A 96 -3.12 7.59 8.14
CA ASP A 96 -2.56 8.01 9.42
C ASP A 96 -3.64 8.00 10.49
N ALA A 97 -4.78 8.65 10.23
CA ALA A 97 -5.90 8.66 11.17
C ALA A 97 -6.37 7.23 11.56
N TRP A 98 -6.50 6.35 10.57
CA TRP A 98 -6.91 4.96 10.80
C TRP A 98 -5.87 4.16 11.59
N LEU A 99 -4.59 4.30 11.25
CA LEU A 99 -3.50 3.59 11.90
C LEU A 99 -3.26 4.11 13.31
N GLN A 100 -3.30 5.42 13.57
CA GLN A 100 -3.17 5.95 14.92
C GLN A 100 -4.29 5.44 15.84
N GLY A 101 -5.53 5.33 15.31
CA GLY A 101 -6.66 4.72 16.04
C GLY A 101 -6.46 3.26 16.44
N LYS A 102 -5.63 2.51 15.70
CA LYS A 102 -5.31 1.09 15.94
C LYS A 102 -4.04 0.84 16.74
N LYS A 103 -3.35 1.88 17.23
CA LYS A 103 -2.04 1.75 17.89
C LYS A 103 -2.02 0.73 19.04
N LYS A 104 -3.12 0.61 19.81
CA LYS A 104 -3.23 -0.34 20.94
C LYS A 104 -3.39 -1.80 20.49
N GLU A 105 -4.00 -2.04 19.34
CA GLU A 105 -4.22 -3.38 18.77
C GLU A 105 -2.97 -3.94 18.09
N ARG A 106 -2.05 -3.06 17.66
CA ARG A 106 -0.78 -3.41 17.00
C ARG A 106 0.30 -3.94 17.94
N ARG A 107 0.14 -3.78 19.25
CA ARG A 107 1.05 -4.40 20.23
C ARG A 107 0.85 -5.92 20.19
N ARG A 108 1.59 -6.61 19.31
CA ARG A 108 1.55 -8.07 19.28
C ARG A 108 2.18 -8.66 20.54
N PRO A 109 1.64 -9.79 21.07
CA PRO A 109 2.03 -10.35 22.36
C PRO A 109 3.23 -11.32 22.30
N ASP A 110 3.73 -11.67 21.12
CA ASP A 110 4.75 -12.71 20.96
C ASP A 110 5.79 -12.31 19.91
N GLY A 111 7.05 -12.15 20.34
CA GLY A 111 8.20 -11.79 19.50
C GLY A 111 8.65 -12.89 18.54
N THR A 112 7.71 -13.56 17.88
CA THR A 112 7.94 -14.70 16.97
C THR A 112 8.00 -14.28 15.49
N ALA A 113 7.38 -13.15 15.12
CA ALA A 113 7.48 -12.59 13.77
C ALA A 113 8.85 -11.92 13.56
N GLN A 114 9.55 -12.28 12.47
CA GLN A 114 10.90 -11.78 12.17
C GLN A 114 10.91 -10.30 11.76
N CYS A 115 9.80 -9.78 11.22
CA CYS A 115 9.61 -8.36 10.94
C CYS A 115 8.24 -7.87 11.47
N PRO A 116 8.14 -6.61 11.93
CA PRO A 116 6.87 -6.01 12.31
C PRO A 116 5.87 -5.99 11.13
N LEU A 117 4.58 -6.16 11.43
CA LEU A 117 3.52 -6.10 10.41
C LEU A 117 3.12 -4.68 10.01
N ILE A 118 3.50 -3.67 10.81
CA ILE A 118 3.08 -2.29 10.60
C ILE A 118 3.47 -1.78 9.21
N GLY A 119 4.65 -2.16 8.68
CA GLY A 119 5.04 -1.77 7.34
C GLY A 119 4.05 -2.25 6.26
N MET A 120 3.58 -3.49 6.35
CA MET A 120 2.58 -4.04 5.43
C MET A 120 1.21 -3.38 5.61
N GLU A 121 0.82 -3.03 6.84
CA GLU A 121 -0.43 -2.33 7.11
C GLU A 121 -0.45 -0.93 6.48
N VAL A 122 0.66 -0.20 6.57
CA VAL A 122 0.83 1.11 5.94
C VAL A 122 0.71 1.00 4.42
N GLU A 123 1.50 0.13 3.78
CA GLU A 123 1.47 -0.07 2.32
C GLU A 123 0.08 -0.48 1.82
N ASN A 124 -0.57 -1.42 2.49
CA ASN A 124 -1.92 -1.86 2.13
C ASN A 124 -2.95 -0.74 2.26
N CYS A 125 -2.87 0.06 3.31
CA CYS A 125 -3.77 1.18 3.50
C CYS A 125 -3.56 2.22 2.38
N LEU A 126 -2.32 2.67 2.18
CA LEU A 126 -1.99 3.68 1.16
C LEU A 126 -2.44 3.21 -0.23
N HIS A 127 -2.17 1.96 -0.58
CA HIS A 127 -2.55 1.38 -1.87
C HIS A 127 -4.07 1.38 -2.05
N ARG A 128 -4.81 0.82 -1.08
CA ARG A 128 -6.28 0.72 -1.16
C ARG A 128 -6.94 2.09 -1.21
N THR A 129 -6.53 3.00 -0.34
CA THR A 129 -7.14 4.33 -0.26
C THR A 129 -6.79 5.19 -1.48
N THR A 130 -5.57 5.08 -2.01
CA THR A 130 -5.21 5.73 -3.29
C THR A 130 -6.05 5.19 -4.45
N PHE A 131 -6.24 3.86 -4.52
CA PHE A 131 -7.08 3.23 -5.55
C PHE A 131 -8.54 3.68 -5.45
N SER A 132 -9.10 3.72 -4.24
CA SER A 132 -10.47 4.19 -3.99
C SER A 132 -10.67 5.66 -4.38
N ASN A 133 -9.66 6.50 -4.17
CA ASN A 133 -9.67 7.92 -4.54
C ASN A 133 -9.10 8.18 -5.95
N CYS A 134 -8.96 7.15 -6.79
CA CYS A 134 -8.31 7.30 -8.09
C CYS A 134 -9.04 8.30 -9.01
N PRO A 135 -8.33 9.32 -9.54
CA PRO A 135 -8.94 10.37 -10.33
C PRO A 135 -9.44 9.84 -11.69
N ASN A 136 -10.49 10.48 -12.23
CA ASN A 136 -11.10 10.09 -13.51
C ASN A 136 -10.10 10.05 -14.68
N SER A 137 -9.14 10.97 -14.69
CA SER A 137 -8.06 11.06 -15.68
C SER A 137 -7.19 9.80 -15.76
N ARG A 138 -7.13 9.02 -14.68
CA ARG A 138 -6.33 7.81 -14.53
C ARG A 138 -7.16 6.53 -14.43
N TRP A 139 -8.49 6.67 -14.46
CA TRP A 139 -9.39 5.54 -14.39
C TRP A 139 -9.59 4.93 -15.77
N LYS A 140 -9.36 3.63 -15.89
CA LYS A 140 -9.55 2.91 -17.14
C LYS A 140 -11.03 2.84 -17.50
N ALA A 141 -11.37 3.28 -18.71
CA ALA A 141 -12.72 3.14 -19.26
C ALA A 141 -12.94 1.68 -19.73
N SER A 142 -13.48 0.84 -18.85
CA SER A 142 -13.90 -0.53 -19.21
C SER A 142 -15.12 -0.96 -18.40
N ILE A 143 -15.83 -1.99 -18.88
CA ILE A 143 -17.00 -2.54 -18.19
C ILE A 143 -16.61 -2.95 -16.76
N THR A 144 -15.50 -3.66 -16.60
CA THR A 144 -15.02 -4.12 -15.29
C THR A 144 -14.75 -2.95 -14.35
N CYS A 145 -14.03 -1.93 -14.82
CA CYS A 145 -13.67 -0.79 -13.99
C CYS A 145 -14.87 0.10 -13.65
N ASN A 146 -15.86 0.18 -14.54
CA ASN A 146 -17.13 0.85 -14.20
C ASN A 146 -17.87 0.11 -13.07
N LYS A 147 -17.91 -1.23 -13.12
CA LYS A 147 -18.51 -2.04 -12.04
C LYS A 147 -17.79 -1.86 -10.70
N VAL A 148 -16.45 -1.79 -10.71
CA VAL A 148 -15.65 -1.52 -9.50
C VAL A 148 -16.04 -0.16 -8.91
N ARG A 149 -16.16 0.89 -9.73
CA ARG A 149 -16.58 2.23 -9.28
C ARG A 149 -18.02 2.28 -8.77
N GLN A 150 -18.89 1.44 -9.32
CA GLN A 150 -20.26 1.29 -8.85
C GLN A 150 -20.37 0.51 -7.53
N GLY A 151 -19.25 -0.04 -7.02
CA GLY A 151 -19.23 -0.82 -5.78
C GLY A 151 -19.88 -2.19 -5.93
N LEU A 152 -19.93 -2.76 -7.14
CA LEU A 152 -20.51 -4.08 -7.34
C LEU A 152 -19.65 -5.16 -6.67
N PRO A 153 -20.27 -6.16 -6.01
CA PRO A 153 -19.54 -7.23 -5.36
C PRO A 153 -18.92 -8.18 -6.38
N PHE A 154 -17.97 -8.99 -5.92
CA PHE A 154 -17.50 -10.13 -6.69
C PHE A 154 -18.56 -11.24 -6.69
N CYS A 155 -18.70 -11.89 -7.85
CA CYS A 155 -19.07 -13.29 -7.89
C CYS A 155 -17.78 -14.14 -7.66
#